data_AF-A0A0C4Y7Q0-F1
#
_entry.id   AF-A0A0C4Y7Q0-F1
#
_cell.length_a   1.000
_cell.length_b   1.000
_cell.length_c   1.000
_cell.angle_alpha   90.00
_cell.angle_beta   90.00
_cell.angle_gamma   90.00
#
_symmetry.space_group_name_H-M   'P 1'
#
loop_
_entity.id
_entity.type
_entity.pdbx_description
1 polymer ?
#
loop_
_entity_poly.entity_id
_entity_poly.type
_entity_poly.pdbx_seq_one_letter_code
_entity_poly.pdbx_strand_id
1 'polypeptide(L)' 'MTQKRVAELIGVEPTNFSRFLNNSGHNLPFAKVCQLLDVLELDVVAPGDGSTVCLPREEYEALKCLAKKALGGV' A
#
# COMPACT_ATOMS: atom_id res chain seq x y z
N MET A 1 -7.82 -3.08 -10.51
CA MET A 1 -8.30 -1.91 -9.74
C MET A 1 -8.37 -0.70 -10.67
N THR A 2 -9.45 0.09 -10.67
CA THR A 2 -9.59 1.28 -11.55
C THR A 2 -9.23 2.57 -10.82
N GLN A 3 -8.76 3.60 -11.54
CA GLN A 3 -8.43 4.91 -10.94
C GLN A 3 -9.62 5.52 -10.19
N LYS A 4 -10.83 5.42 -10.77
CA LYS A 4 -12.07 5.87 -10.12
C LYS A 4 -12.30 5.17 -8.78
N ARG A 5 -12.11 3.84 -8.74
CA ARG A 5 -12.30 3.06 -7.51
C ARG A 5 -11.28 3.43 -6.43
N VAL A 6 -10.02 3.67 -6.81
CA VAL A 6 -8.99 4.12 -5.87
C VAL A 6 -9.35 5.49 -5.30
N ALA A 7 -9.76 6.44 -6.15
CA ALA A 7 -10.17 7.77 -5.74
C ALA A 7 -11.33 7.71 -4.71
N GLU A 8 -12.34 6.87 -4.96
CA GLU A 8 -13.43 6.61 -4.00
C GLU A 8 -12.93 6.06 -2.66
N LEU A 9 -12.02 5.07 -2.69
CA LEU A 9 -11.48 4.44 -1.49
C LEU A 9 -10.66 5.41 -0.63
N ILE A 10 -9.92 6.32 -1.25
CA ILE A 10 -9.17 7.36 -0.54
C ILE A 10 -9.99 8.63 -0.31
N GLY A 11 -11.27 8.67 -0.70
CA GLY A 11 -12.14 9.84 -0.52
C GLY A 11 -11.67 11.10 -1.24
N VAL A 12 -11.13 10.94 -2.46
CA VAL A 12 -10.69 12.05 -3.33
C VAL A 12 -11.60 12.09 -4.56
N GLU A 13 -11.95 13.30 -5.01
CA GLU A 13 -12.73 13.46 -6.24
C GLU A 13 -11.96 12.86 -7.45
N PRO A 14 -12.59 12.04 -8.31
CA PRO A 14 -11.90 11.39 -9.42
C PRO A 14 -11.12 12.35 -10.33
N THR A 15 -11.65 13.54 -10.59
CA THR A 15 -10.98 14.56 -11.42
C THR A 15 -9.69 15.05 -10.78
N ASN A 16 -9.70 15.27 -9.47
CA ASN A 16 -8.52 15.69 -8.70
C ASN A 16 -7.48 14.57 -8.61
N PHE A 17 -7.93 13.32 -8.43
CA PHE A 17 -7.04 12.16 -8.46
C PHE A 17 -6.39 11.99 -9.84
N SER A 18 -7.14 12.15 -10.94
CA SER A 18 -6.57 12.12 -12.29
C SER A 18 -5.58 13.28 -12.53
N ARG A 19 -5.86 14.49 -12.04
CA ARG A 19 -4.90 15.61 -12.11
C ARG A 19 -3.62 15.34 -11.34
N PHE A 20 -3.73 14.71 -10.16
CA PHE A 20 -2.57 14.28 -9.38
C PHE A 20 -1.72 13.26 -10.16
N LEU A 21 -2.33 12.21 -10.70
CA LEU A 21 -1.62 11.20 -11.49
C LEU A 21 -0.94 11.78 -12.74
N ASN A 22 -1.56 12.79 -13.36
CA ASN A 22 -1.04 13.45 -14.56
C ASN A 22 -0.09 14.63 -14.24
N ASN A 23 0.30 14.81 -12.97
CA ASN A 23 1.12 15.93 -12.50
C ASN A 23 0.61 17.31 -12.99
N SER A 24 -0.71 17.47 -13.05
CA SER A 24 -1.39 18.62 -13.66
C SER A 24 -2.01 19.53 -12.60
N GLY A 25 -1.16 20.09 -11.74
CA GLY A 25 -1.52 21.18 -10.82
C GLY A 25 -2.33 20.77 -9.58
N HIS A 26 -2.48 19.47 -9.30
CA HIS A 26 -3.08 19.00 -8.04
C HIS A 26 -2.12 18.09 -7.28
N ASN A 27 -1.87 18.45 -6.02
CA ASN A 27 -1.06 17.64 -5.09
C ASN A 27 -2.00 16.98 -4.08
N LEU A 28 -1.76 15.70 -3.79
CA LEU A 28 -2.43 15.04 -2.69
C LEU A 28 -1.78 15.42 -1.36
N PRO A 29 -2.58 15.70 -0.31
CA PRO A 29 -2.05 15.81 1.05
C PRO A 29 -1.35 14.51 1.46
N PHE A 30 -0.30 14.60 2.28
CA PHE A 30 0.50 13.44 2.71
C PHE A 30 -0.36 12.30 3.27
N ALA A 31 -1.36 12.61 4.11
CA ALA A 31 -2.28 11.60 4.65
C ALA A 31 -3.05 10.83 3.55
N LYS A 32 -3.39 11.49 2.44
CA LYS A 32 -4.03 10.84 1.28
C LYS A 32 -3.06 10.03 0.45
N VAL A 33 -1.79 10.42 0.44
CA VAL A 33 -0.71 9.63 -0.16
C VAL A 33 -0.47 8.33 0.63
N CYS A 34 -0.45 8.38 1.97
CA CYS A 34 -0.38 7.17 2.79
C CYS A 34 -1.57 6.24 2.53
N GLN A 35 -2.79 6.77 2.54
CA GLN A 35 -4.00 5.99 2.23
C GLN A 35 -3.97 5.38 0.83
N LEU A 36 -3.42 6.11 -0.15
CA LEU A 36 -3.23 5.60 -1.51
C LEU A 36 -2.26 4.41 -1.51
N LEU A 37 -1.16 4.49 -0.76
CA LEU A 37 -0.15 3.44 -0.68
C LEU A 37 -0.73 2.20 0.02
N ASP A 38 -1.51 2.39 1.09
CA ASP A 38 -2.23 1.31 1.76
C ASP A 38 -3.23 0.59 0.81
N VAL A 39 -4.02 1.36 0.06
CA VAL A 39 -4.99 0.81 -0.92
C VAL A 39 -4.30 0.04 -2.04
N LEU A 40 -3.11 0.48 -2.45
CA LEU A 40 -2.33 -0.19 -3.48
C LEU A 40 -1.50 -1.35 -2.94
N GLU A 41 -1.56 -1.64 -1.64
CA GLU A 41 -0.70 -2.62 -0.96
C GLU A 41 0.79 -2.36 -1.23
N LEU A 42 1.17 -1.08 -1.30
CA LEU A 42 2.54 -0.63 -1.50
C LEU A 42 3.16 -0.27 -0.16
N ASP A 43 4.11 -1.10 0.28
CA ASP A 43 4.91 -0.79 1.47
C ASP A 43 5.82 0.41 1.18
N VAL A 44 5.63 1.48 1.96
CA VAL A 44 6.45 2.68 1.88
C VAL A 44 7.72 2.42 2.66
N VAL A 45 8.76 1.95 1.98
CA VAL A 45 10.07 1.73 2.60
C VAL A 45 10.80 3.06 2.69
N ALA A 46 11.01 3.56 3.90
CA ALA A 46 11.97 4.64 4.11
C ALA A 46 13.38 4.13 3.74
N PRO A 47 14.19 4.87 2.97
CA PRO A 47 15.54 4.45 2.64
C PRO A 47 16.33 4.22 3.94
N GLY A 48 16.76 2.97 4.19
CA GLY A 48 17.54 2.59 5.37
C GLY A 48 16.80 1.83 6.47
N ASP A 49 15.52 1.51 6.31
CA ASP A 49 14.81 0.66 7.27
C ASP A 49 15.18 -0.83 7.10
N GLY A 50 16.20 -1.25 7.86
CA GLY A 50 16.71 -2.62 7.91
C GLY A 50 15.80 -3.64 8.62
N SER A 51 14.60 -3.23 9.07
CA SER A 51 13.63 -4.13 9.70
C SER A 51 12.77 -4.91 8.68
N THR A 52 12.84 -4.52 7.41
CA THR A 52 12.04 -5.12 6.33
C THR A 52 12.85 -6.12 5.51
N VAL A 53 12.36 -7.35 5.42
CA VAL A 53 12.91 -8.38 4.53
C VAL A 53 11.94 -8.58 3.37
N CYS A 54 12.37 -8.25 2.15
CA CYS A 54 11.60 -8.54 0.95
C CYS A 54 11.69 -10.04 0.64
N LEU A 55 10.54 -10.72 0.65
CA LEU A 55 10.43 -12.15 0.33
C LEU A 55 9.51 -12.32 -0.89
N PRO A 56 9.79 -13.28 -1.80
CA PRO A 56 8.83 -13.74 -2.78
C PRO A 56 7.50 -14.11 -2.12
N ARG A 57 6.38 -13.86 -2.80
CA ARG A 57 5.03 -14.09 -2.24
C ARG A 57 4.85 -15.52 -1.71
N GLU A 58 5.39 -16.50 -2.42
CA GLU A 58 5.33 -17.92 -2.03
C GLU A 58 6.06 -18.17 -0.69
N GLU A 59 7.23 -17.56 -0.51
CA GLU A 59 8.03 -17.64 0.72
C GLU A 59 7.36 -16.89 1.87
N TYR A 60 6.75 -15.74 1.60
CA TYR A 60 5.97 -14.99 2.59
C TYR A 60 4.78 -15.81 3.12
N GLU A 61 3.99 -16.44 2.25
CA GLU A 61 2.85 -17.26 2.66
C GLU A 61 3.30 -18.51 3.43
N ALA A 62 4.42 -19.13 3.04
CA ALA A 62 5.02 -20.23 3.79
C ALA A 62 5.45 -19.78 5.21
N LEU A 63 6.16 -18.65 5.32
CA LEU A 63 6.59 -18.08 6.59
C LEU A 63 5.41 -17.72 7.48
N LYS A 64 4.36 -17.11 6.92
CA LYS A 64 3.12 -16.76 7.62
C LYS A 64 2.40 -18.00 8.14
N CYS A 65 2.36 -19.09 7.37
CA CYS A 65 1.80 -20.37 7.82
C CYS A 65 2.57 -20.96 9.00
N LEU A 66 3.91 -20.96 8.93
CA LEU A 66 4.77 -21.44 10.00
C LEU A 66 4.67 -20.59 11.27
N ALA A 67 4.68 -19.26 11.13
CA ALA A 67 4.55 -18.33 12.25
C ALA A 67 3.19 -18.51 12.96
N LYS A 68 2.09 -18.71 12.22
CA LYS A 68 0.78 -19.00 12.81
C LYS A 68 0.77 -20.30 13.63
N LYS A 69 1.44 -21.35 13.13
CA LYS A 69 1.59 -22.61 13.89
C LYS A 69 2.45 -22.44 15.13
N ALA A 70 3.48 -21.60 15.08
CA ALA A 70 4.36 -21.35 16.22
C ALA A 70 3.70 -20.48 17.31
N LEU A 71 2.84 -19.53 16.91
CA LEU A 71 2.17 -18.59 17.83
C LEU A 71 0.83 -19.09 18.38
N GLY A 72 0.20 -20.06 17.71
CA GLY A 72 -0.97 -20.79 18.19
C GLY A 72 -0.59 -22.21 18.54
N GLY A 73 -0.08 -22.43 19.76
CA GLY A 73 0.23 -23.76 20.26
C GLY A 73 -1.01 -24.65 20.32
N VAL A 74 -1.04 -25.67 19.46
CA VAL A 74 -1.60 -27.01 19.71
C VAL A 74 -0.73 -28.02 18.98
#